data_AF-A0A1W9M7K5-F1
#
_entry.id   AF-A0A1W9M7K5-F1
#
_cell.length_a   1.000
_cell.length_b   1.000
_cell.length_c   1.000
_cell.angle_alpha   90.00
_cell.angle_beta   90.00
_cell.angle_gamma   90.00
#
_symmetry.space_group_name_H-M   'P 1'
#
loop_
_entity.id
_entity.type
_entity.pdbx_description
1 polymer ?
#
loop_
_entity_poly.entity_id
_entity_poly.type
_entity_poly.pdbx_seq_one_letter_code
_entity_poly.pdbx_strand_id
1 'polypeptide(L)'
;MQTIFRHEGSRYVGSDAGGESSKYGILQSTAKENGYVGDIRNITQDQAKEVYRKIWNKSGAAQMSSDLSLVYFDSYINHPASAKRFLAQSGGDIDTILQLRETRYQELAATKPERFGRYLKGWTNRITSLRTAVGAQPVVAETGDTSTSDA
;
A
#
# COMPACT_ATOMS: atom_id res chain seq x y z
N MET A 1 7.83 -8.87 -0.27
CA MET A 1 7.24 -9.22 -1.60
C MET A 1 6.23 -10.38 -1.58
N GLN A 2 6.20 -11.28 -0.59
CA GLN A 2 5.26 -12.42 -0.58
C GLN A 2 3.77 -12.00 -0.45
N THR A 3 3.47 -10.82 0.08
CA THR A 3 2.08 -10.39 0.35
C THR A 3 1.34 -9.88 -0.90
N ILE A 4 2.06 -9.45 -1.94
CA ILE A 4 1.43 -8.94 -3.18
C ILE A 4 0.84 -10.10 -4.03
N PHE A 5 1.46 -11.27 -3.98
CA PHE A 5 1.04 -12.43 -4.78
C PHE A 5 -0.09 -13.26 -4.16
N ARG A 6 -0.44 -13.04 -2.89
CA ARG A 6 -1.12 -14.09 -2.12
C ARG A 6 -2.64 -14.14 -2.28
N HIS A 7 -3.29 -13.15 -2.88
CA HIS A 7 -4.78 -13.13 -2.96
C HIS A 7 -5.35 -12.91 -4.37
N GLU A 8 -4.53 -12.60 -5.37
CA GLU A 8 -4.93 -12.55 -6.79
C GLU A 8 -3.94 -13.38 -7.64
N GLY A 9 -3.86 -14.68 -7.34
CA GLY A 9 -2.92 -15.57 -8.01
C GLY A 9 -3.10 -15.57 -9.52
N SER A 10 -2.04 -15.26 -10.28
CA SER A 10 -1.80 -15.43 -11.74
C SER A 10 -2.92 -15.11 -12.74
N ARG A 11 -4.09 -14.68 -12.28
CA ARG A 11 -5.33 -14.61 -13.02
C ARG A 11 -5.29 -13.33 -13.84
N TYR A 12 -5.47 -13.51 -15.14
CA TYR A 12 -5.76 -12.40 -16.02
C TYR A 12 -7.16 -11.87 -15.72
N VAL A 13 -7.29 -10.56 -15.57
CA VAL A 13 -8.58 -9.86 -15.47
C VAL A 13 -8.76 -9.06 -16.77
N GLY A 14 -9.82 -9.36 -17.51
CA GLY A 14 -10.18 -8.69 -18.76
C GLY A 14 -10.86 -7.34 -18.53
N SER A 15 -10.92 -6.51 -19.57
CA SER A 15 -11.45 -5.14 -19.54
C SER A 15 -12.98 -5.07 -19.67
N ASP A 16 -13.72 -6.06 -19.16
CA ASP A 16 -15.10 -6.34 -19.57
C ASP A 16 -16.13 -5.26 -19.13
N ALA A 17 -15.69 -4.21 -18.43
CA ALA A 17 -16.50 -3.07 -18.01
C ALA A 17 -15.73 -1.73 -18.01
N GLY A 18 -14.78 -1.54 -18.93
CA GLY A 18 -14.02 -0.28 -19.04
C GLY A 18 -12.85 -0.11 -18.06
N GLY A 19 -12.55 -1.16 -17.29
CA GLY A 19 -11.31 -1.26 -16.51
C GLY A 19 -10.12 -1.67 -17.38
N GLU A 20 -8.91 -1.35 -16.94
CA GLU A 20 -7.69 -1.79 -17.61
C GLU A 20 -7.39 -3.27 -17.31
N SER A 21 -6.87 -4.00 -18.30
CA SER A 21 -6.48 -5.40 -18.12
C SER A 21 -5.31 -5.54 -17.14
N SER A 22 -5.34 -6.62 -16.35
CA SER A 22 -4.30 -6.88 -15.35
C SER A 22 -3.93 -8.35 -15.27
N LYS A 23 -2.70 -8.63 -14.85
CA LYS A 23 -2.22 -9.97 -14.49
C LYS A 23 -1.12 -9.85 -13.44
N TYR A 24 -1.08 -10.78 -12.48
CA TYR A 24 -0.19 -10.71 -11.31
C TYR A 24 -0.31 -9.39 -10.52
N GLY A 25 -1.48 -8.74 -10.53
CA GLY A 25 -1.69 -7.44 -9.88
C GLY A 25 -1.05 -6.24 -10.59
N ILE A 26 -0.61 -6.40 -11.84
CA ILE A 26 0.00 -5.34 -12.65
C ILE A 26 -0.97 -4.96 -13.77
N LEU A 27 -1.34 -3.68 -13.85
CA LEU A 27 -2.12 -3.13 -14.97
C LEU A 27 -1.27 -3.06 -16.25
N GLN A 28 -1.90 -3.14 -17.42
CA GLN A 28 -1.22 -2.99 -18.71
C GLN A 28 -0.39 -1.69 -18.82
N SER A 29 -0.92 -0.56 -18.38
CA SER A 29 -0.28 0.75 -18.33
C SER A 29 0.93 0.74 -17.40
N THR A 30 0.76 0.25 -16.17
CA THR A 30 1.83 0.09 -15.20
C THR A 30 2.96 -0.77 -15.76
N ALA A 31 2.65 -1.86 -16.47
CA ALA A 31 3.66 -2.69 -17.11
C ALA A 31 4.42 -1.91 -18.20
N LYS A 32 3.70 -1.19 -19.07
CA LYS A 32 4.28 -0.33 -20.12
C LYS A 32 5.17 0.77 -19.58
N GLU A 33 4.72 1.49 -18.56
CA GLU A 33 5.51 2.53 -17.87
C GLU A 33 6.80 1.99 -17.26
N ASN A 34 6.85 0.69 -16.95
CA ASN A 34 8.02 0.00 -16.41
C ASN A 34 8.72 -0.85 -17.47
N GLY A 35 8.49 -0.57 -18.75
CA GLY A 35 9.24 -1.10 -19.89
C GLY A 35 8.83 -2.49 -20.36
N TYR A 36 7.66 -2.99 -19.98
CA TYR A 36 7.06 -4.16 -20.61
C TYR A 36 6.26 -3.74 -21.84
N VAL A 37 6.69 -4.18 -23.02
CA VAL A 37 6.09 -3.78 -24.30
C VAL A 37 4.99 -4.72 -24.81
N GLY A 38 4.79 -5.88 -24.17
CA GLY A 38 3.81 -6.88 -24.58
C GLY A 38 2.40 -6.64 -24.05
N ASP A 39 1.48 -7.54 -24.44
CA ASP A 39 0.15 -7.64 -23.84
C ASP A 39 0.25 -8.24 -22.42
N ILE A 40 -0.39 -7.61 -21.45
CA ILE A 40 -0.39 -8.04 -20.04
C ILE A 40 -0.99 -9.44 -19.86
N ARG A 41 -1.86 -9.88 -20.78
CA ARG A 41 -2.37 -11.26 -20.80
C ARG A 41 -1.25 -12.29 -20.90
N ASN A 42 -0.20 -11.95 -21.64
CA ASN A 42 0.93 -12.82 -21.96
C ASN A 42 2.14 -12.60 -21.04
N ILE A 43 2.07 -11.68 -20.07
CA ILE A 43 3.19 -11.48 -19.13
C ILE A 43 3.44 -12.79 -18.36
N THR A 44 4.72 -13.18 -18.30
CA THR A 44 5.19 -14.32 -17.49
C THR A 44 5.42 -13.87 -16.04
N GLN A 45 5.51 -14.84 -15.13
CA GLN A 45 5.81 -14.52 -13.74
C GLN A 45 7.18 -13.83 -13.58
N ASP A 46 8.19 -14.21 -14.36
CA ASP A 46 9.52 -13.60 -14.28
C ASP A 46 9.55 -12.19 -14.86
N GLN A 47 8.81 -11.92 -15.94
CA GLN A 47 8.60 -10.56 -16.43
C GLN A 47 7.83 -9.70 -15.41
N ALA A 48 6.83 -10.27 -14.73
CA ALA A 48 6.12 -9.58 -13.67
C ALA A 48 7.03 -9.24 -12.48
N LYS A 49 7.91 -10.17 -12.07
CA LYS A 49 8.95 -9.91 -11.05
C LYS A 49 9.89 -8.79 -11.49
N GLU A 50 10.30 -8.77 -12.76
CA GLU A 50 11.14 -7.72 -13.30
C GLU A 50 10.45 -6.34 -13.29
N VAL A 51 9.17 -6.27 -13.65
CA VAL A 51 8.37 -5.05 -13.50
C VAL A 51 8.34 -4.61 -12.04
N TYR A 52 8.04 -5.51 -11.10
CA TYR A 52 8.04 -5.17 -9.67
C TYR A 52 9.42 -4.73 -9.16
N ARG A 53 10.53 -5.32 -9.65
CA ARG A 53 11.89 -4.91 -9.31
C ARG A 53 12.16 -3.47 -9.76
N LYS A 54 11.69 -3.09 -10.94
CA LYS A 54 11.78 -1.70 -11.42
C LYS A 54 10.95 -0.74 -10.58
N ILE A 55 9.71 -1.11 -10.24
CA ILE A 55 8.85 -0.30 -9.35
C ILE A 55 9.49 -0.16 -7.96
N TRP A 56 10.05 -1.25 -7.41
CA TRP A 56 10.78 -1.28 -6.14
C TRP A 56 11.94 -0.30 -6.15
N ASN A 57 12.81 -0.35 -7.16
CA ASN A 57 13.93 0.56 -7.29
C ASN A 57 13.46 2.02 -7.47
N LYS A 58 12.49 2.27 -8.37
CA LYS A 58 11.93 3.60 -8.63
C LYS A 58 11.27 4.21 -7.39
N SER A 59 10.71 3.39 -6.51
CA SER A 59 10.07 3.85 -5.28
C SER A 59 11.07 4.35 -4.22
N GLY A 60 12.34 3.92 -4.30
CA GLY A 60 13.35 4.15 -3.27
C GLY A 60 13.38 3.09 -2.16
N ALA A 61 12.46 2.13 -2.17
CA ALA A 61 12.35 1.09 -1.13
C ALA A 61 13.62 0.21 -1.02
N ALA A 62 14.41 0.08 -2.09
CA ALA A 62 15.67 -0.65 -2.09
C ALA A 62 16.74 -0.09 -1.12
N GLN A 63 16.61 1.17 -0.70
CA GLN A 63 17.55 1.85 0.19
C GLN A 63 17.03 1.94 1.64
N MET A 64 15.90 1.33 1.94
CA MET A 64 15.26 1.37 3.26
C MET A 64 15.57 0.09 4.04
N SER A 65 15.47 0.14 5.38
CA SER A 65 15.46 -1.06 6.21
C SER A 65 14.33 -2.01 5.78
N SER A 66 14.47 -3.32 6.04
CA SER A 66 13.47 -4.33 5.70
C SER A 66 12.04 -3.91 6.07
N ASP A 67 11.81 -3.49 7.31
CA ASP A 67 10.47 -3.20 7.81
C ASP A 67 9.86 -1.93 7.21
N LEU A 68 10.65 -0.84 7.16
CA LEU A 68 10.23 0.39 6.48
C LEU A 68 9.93 0.12 5.00
N SER A 69 10.77 -0.65 4.32
CA SER A 69 10.61 -0.97 2.91
C SER A 69 9.33 -1.77 2.66
N LEU A 70 8.97 -2.69 3.56
CA LEU A 70 7.73 -3.46 3.50
C LEU A 70 6.51 -2.55 3.59
N VAL A 71 6.46 -1.68 4.60
CA VAL A 71 5.32 -0.78 4.86
C VAL A 71 5.20 0.31 3.78
N TYR A 72 6.31 0.94 3.43
CA TYR A 72 6.35 2.00 2.43
C TYR A 72 5.99 1.44 1.05
N PHE A 73 6.57 0.33 0.62
CA PHE A 73 6.30 -0.23 -0.70
C PHE A 73 4.86 -0.75 -0.82
N ASP A 74 4.31 -1.38 0.22
CA ASP A 74 2.90 -1.76 0.27
C ASP A 74 1.97 -0.55 0.07
N SER A 75 2.33 0.59 0.66
CA SER A 75 1.59 1.84 0.45
C SER A 75 1.79 2.40 -0.96
N TYR A 76 3.02 2.34 -1.48
CA TYR A 76 3.43 2.89 -2.77
C TYR A 76 2.70 2.22 -3.94
N ILE A 77 2.58 0.90 -3.94
CA ILE A 77 1.90 0.18 -5.03
C ILE A 77 0.40 0.51 -5.13
N ASN A 78 -0.23 0.91 -4.02
CA ASN A 78 -1.64 1.30 -4.01
C ASN A 78 -1.82 2.79 -4.34
N HIS A 79 -0.97 3.66 -3.78
CA HIS A 79 -1.09 5.11 -3.95
C HIS A 79 0.28 5.81 -3.83
N PRO A 80 1.09 5.86 -4.91
CA PRO A 80 2.48 6.33 -4.87
C PRO A 80 2.64 7.73 -4.27
N ALA A 81 1.76 8.66 -4.65
CA ALA A 81 1.79 10.04 -4.16
C ALA A 81 1.52 10.12 -2.65
N SER A 82 0.59 9.30 -2.13
CA SER A 82 0.31 9.28 -0.68
C SER A 82 1.45 8.63 0.08
N ALA A 83 2.01 7.53 -0.42
CA ALA A 83 3.14 6.87 0.22
C ALA A 83 4.35 7.81 0.38
N LYS A 84 4.68 8.57 -0.67
CA LYS A 84 5.74 9.59 -0.59
C LYS A 84 5.42 10.69 0.43
N ARG A 85 4.16 11.15 0.49
CA ARG A 85 3.72 12.13 1.50
C ARG A 85 3.84 11.58 2.93
N PHE A 86 3.41 10.34 3.16
CA PHE A 86 3.50 9.70 4.47
C PHE A 86 4.95 9.54 4.92
N LEU A 87 5.84 9.11 4.02
CA LEU A 87 7.26 9.01 4.29
C LEU A 87 7.87 10.38 4.65
N ALA A 88 7.54 11.43 3.89
CA ALA A 88 8.05 12.77 4.15
C ALA A 88 7.54 13.34 5.49
N GLN A 89 6.26 13.11 5.82
CA GLN A 89 5.65 13.60 7.07
C GLN A 89 6.13 12.85 8.32
N SER A 90 6.41 11.55 8.19
CA SER A 90 6.86 10.70 9.29
C SER A 90 8.36 10.75 9.55
N GLY A 91 9.15 11.26 8.60
CA GLY A 91 10.61 11.12 8.67
C GLY A 91 11.10 9.66 8.60
N GLY A 92 10.26 8.72 8.13
CA GLY A 92 10.58 7.29 8.11
C GLY A 92 10.08 6.50 9.31
N ASP A 93 9.41 7.14 10.28
CA ASP A 93 8.79 6.43 11.40
C ASP A 93 7.62 5.55 10.94
N ILE A 94 7.72 4.24 11.20
CA ILE A 94 6.79 3.24 10.68
C ILE A 94 5.40 3.39 11.28
N ASP A 95 5.32 3.66 12.59
CA ASP A 95 4.03 3.79 13.28
C ASP A 95 3.26 5.00 12.77
N THR A 96 3.95 6.12 12.56
CA THR A 96 3.40 7.34 11.96
C THR A 96 2.97 7.10 10.51
N ILE A 97 3.74 6.37 9.69
CA ILE A 97 3.31 6.04 8.31
C ILE A 97 2.00 5.24 8.33
N LEU A 98 1.90 4.22 9.18
CA LEU A 98 0.70 3.39 9.29
C LEU A 98 -0.49 4.19 9.82
N GLN A 99 -0.27 5.10 10.77
CA GLN A 99 -1.29 5.99 11.29
C GLN A 99 -1.81 6.96 10.22
N LEU A 100 -0.92 7.65 9.50
CA LEU A 100 -1.30 8.57 8.43
C LEU A 100 -2.10 7.86 7.32
N ARG A 101 -1.71 6.63 7.00
CA ARG A 101 -2.42 5.80 6.02
C ARG A 101 -3.80 5.38 6.51
N GLU A 102 -3.92 4.99 7.78
CA GLU A 102 -5.19 4.62 8.40
C GLU A 102 -6.18 5.79 8.40
N THR A 103 -5.73 6.96 8.90
CA THR A 103 -6.52 8.20 8.88
C THR A 103 -6.98 8.53 7.46
N ARG A 104 -6.09 8.41 6.46
CA ARG A 104 -6.46 8.68 5.07
C ARG A 104 -7.57 7.76 4.55
N TYR A 105 -7.55 6.48 4.92
CA TYR A 105 -8.61 5.54 4.54
C TYR A 105 -9.94 5.83 5.23
N GLN A 106 -9.90 6.19 6.52
CA GLN A 106 -11.07 6.62 7.26
C GLN A 106 -11.70 7.88 6.62
N GLU A 107 -10.88 8.88 6.28
CA GLU A 107 -11.33 10.09 5.58
C GLU A 107 -11.96 9.79 4.22
N LEU A 108 -11.35 8.91 3.41
CA LEU A 108 -11.90 8.50 2.12
C LEU A 108 -13.28 7.85 2.29
N ALA A 109 -13.39 6.92 3.25
CA ALA A 109 -14.65 6.23 3.53
C ALA A 109 -15.73 7.16 4.10
N ALA A 110 -15.34 8.16 4.90
CA ALA A 110 -16.27 9.15 5.45
C ALA A 110 -16.74 10.17 4.40
N THR A 111 -15.84 10.63 3.53
CA THR A 111 -16.13 11.70 2.56
C THR A 111 -16.80 11.20 1.29
N LYS A 112 -16.57 9.95 0.87
CA LYS A 112 -17.18 9.32 -0.31
C LYS A 112 -17.57 7.86 0.00
N PRO A 113 -18.50 7.64 0.94
CA PRO A 113 -18.86 6.30 1.43
C PRO A 113 -19.37 5.37 0.33
N GLU A 114 -20.12 5.90 -0.65
CA GLU A 114 -20.64 5.17 -1.80
C GLU A 114 -19.52 4.57 -2.67
N ARG A 115 -18.36 5.23 -2.72
CA ARG A 115 -17.22 4.79 -3.49
C ARG A 115 -16.25 3.94 -2.67
N PHE A 116 -15.99 4.33 -1.42
CA PHE A 116 -14.88 3.78 -0.63
C PHE A 116 -15.28 3.00 0.62
N GLY A 117 -16.50 3.19 1.14
CA GLY A 117 -16.94 2.59 2.40
C GLY A 117 -16.83 1.06 2.40
N ARG A 118 -17.17 0.41 1.28
CA ARG A 118 -17.06 -1.06 1.11
C ARG A 118 -15.64 -1.62 1.27
N TYR A 119 -14.60 -0.80 1.08
CA TYR A 119 -13.21 -1.25 1.15
C TYR A 119 -12.55 -1.01 2.52
N LEU A 120 -13.15 -0.17 3.36
CA LEU A 120 -12.53 0.28 4.62
C LEU A 120 -12.10 -0.90 5.50
N LYS A 121 -12.98 -1.88 5.71
CA LYS A 121 -12.66 -3.08 6.50
C LYS A 121 -11.42 -3.82 5.97
N GLY A 122 -11.32 -3.99 4.66
CA GLY A 122 -10.17 -4.66 4.02
C GLY A 122 -8.89 -3.85 4.15
N TRP A 123 -8.98 -2.52 4.03
CA TRP A 123 -7.85 -1.63 4.23
C TRP A 123 -7.34 -1.62 5.68
N THR A 124 -8.24 -1.55 6.66
CA THR A 124 -7.88 -1.63 8.09
C THR A 124 -7.20 -2.96 8.40
N ASN A 125 -7.75 -4.09 7.95
CA ASN A 125 -7.12 -5.40 8.14
C ASN A 125 -5.70 -5.48 7.55
N ARG A 126 -5.46 -4.82 6.41
CA ARG A 126 -4.13 -4.73 5.79
C ARG A 126 -3.15 -3.94 6.66
N ILE A 127 -3.60 -2.83 7.24
CA ILE A 127 -2.79 -2.03 8.17
C ILE A 127 -2.47 -2.84 9.44
N THR A 128 -3.45 -3.53 10.03
CA THR A 128 -3.21 -4.42 11.17
C THR A 128 -2.19 -5.51 10.84
N SER A 129 -2.29 -6.12 9.66
CA SER A 129 -1.33 -7.15 9.21
C SER A 129 0.08 -6.60 9.06
N LEU A 130 0.22 -5.36 8.56
CA LEU A 130 1.51 -4.68 8.45
C LEU A 130 2.08 -4.37 9.83
N ARG A 131 1.25 -3.86 10.77
CA ARG A 131 1.66 -3.61 12.15
C ARG A 131 2.23 -4.88 12.80
N THR A 132 1.50 -5.98 12.70
CA THR A 132 1.96 -7.29 13.19
C THR A 132 3.26 -7.74 12.53
N ALA A 133 3.40 -7.58 11.20
CA ALA A 133 4.57 -8.06 10.47
C ALA A 133 5.88 -7.34 10.85
N VAL A 134 5.80 -6.07 11.28
CA VAL A 134 6.96 -5.24 11.63
C VAL A 134 7.07 -4.95 13.14
N GLY A 135 6.25 -5.60 13.97
CA GLY A 135 6.21 -5.38 15.42
C GLY A 135 5.71 -4.00 15.85
N ALA A 136 5.15 -3.21 14.93
CA ALA A 136 4.58 -1.89 15.18
C ALA A 136 3.33 -1.97 16.07
N GLN A 137 3.20 -1.03 17.00
CA GLN A 137 2.03 -0.95 17.89
C GLN A 137 1.04 0.07 17.33
N PRO A 138 -0.27 -0.07 17.59
CA PRO A 138 -1.18 1.05 17.40
C PRO A 138 -0.68 2.24 18.21
N VAL A 139 -0.67 3.43 17.61
CA VAL A 139 -0.43 4.65 18.37
C VAL A 139 -1.66 4.82 19.27
N VAL A 140 -1.56 4.41 20.53
CA VAL A 140 -2.55 4.78 21.53
C VAL A 140 -2.46 6.30 21.65
N ALA A 141 -3.57 6.98 21.36
CA ALA A 141 -3.68 8.38 21.72
C ALA A 141 -3.42 8.45 23.22
N GLU A 142 -2.34 9.10 23.64
CA GLU A 142 -2.19 9.45 25.05
C GLU A 142 -3.40 10.31 25.40
N THR A 143 -4.35 9.72 26.10
CA THR A 143 -5.35 10.48 26.84
C THR A 143 -4.55 11.24 27.87
N GLY A 144 -4.26 12.51 27.59
CA GLY A 144 -3.67 13.43 28.55
C GLY A 144 -4.54 13.41 29.80
N ASP A 145 -4.08 12.70 30.81
CA ASP A 145 -4.63 12.78 32.15
C ASP A 145 -4.23 14.14 32.71
N THR A 146 -5.06 15.15 32.49
CA THR A 146 -5.06 16.36 33.31
C THR A 146 -5.57 15.98 34.70
N SER A 147 -4.69 15.35 35.48
CA SER A 147 -4.81 15.30 36.94
C SER A 147 -4.47 16.68 37.48
N THR A 148 -5.49 17.53 37.61
CA THR A 148 -5.43 18.72 38.46
C THR A 148 -5.45 18.24 39.91
N SER A 149 -4.29 18.27 40.56
CA SER A 149 -4.20 18.16 42.02
C SER A 149 -4.38 19.54 42.63
N ASP A 150 -5.57 19.83 43.16
CA ASP A 150 -5.75 20.86 44.18
C ASP A 150 -5.81 20.18 45.55
N ALA A 151 -4.81 20.48 46.38
CA ALA A 151 -4.80 20.31 47.83
C ALA A 151 -4.23 21.59 48.44
#